data_AF-A0A0H5Q3Y9-F1
#
_entry.id   AF-A0A0H5Q3Y9-F1
#
_cell.length_a   1.000
_cell.length_b   1.000
_cell.length_c   1.000
_cell.angle_alpha   90.00
_cell.angle_beta   90.00
_cell.angle_gamma   90.00
#
_symmetry.space_group_name_H-M   'P 1'
#
loop_
_entity.id
_entity.type
_entity.pdbx_description
1 polymer ?
#
loop_
_entity_poly.entity_id
_entity_poly.type
_entity_poly.pdbx_seq_one_letter_code
_entity_poly.pdbx_strand_id
1 'polypeptide(L)' 'MHVTLSVYTSRGRHEVSVVAHPKIAASLGEYVLLEGVVLEDLSENPSATECLASAYRAVGRELLARVDDLR' A
#
# COMPACT_ATOMS: atom_id res chain seq x y z
N MET A 1 12.56 4.46 3.28
CA MET A 1 11.46 3.98 2.43
C MET A 1 10.70 5.20 2.00
N HIS A 2 10.54 5.42 0.69
CA HIS A 2 9.77 6.54 0.15
C HIS A 2 8.43 5.99 -0.32
N VAL A 3 7.32 6.49 0.23
CA VAL A 3 5.97 6.01 -0.10
C VAL A 3 5.13 7.19 -0.54
N THR A 4 4.56 7.10 -1.74
CA THR A 4 3.55 8.02 -2.24
C THR A 4 2.20 7.34 -2.13
N LEU A 5 1.26 8.01 -1.46
CA LEU A 5 -0.09 7.54 -1.22
C LEU A 5 -1.09 8.49 -1.91
N SER A 6 -1.99 7.95 -2.70
CA SER A 6 -3.18 8.66 -3.17
C SER A 6 -4.42 7.89 -2.76
N VAL A 7 -5.24 8.49 -1.90
CA VAL A 7 -6.54 7.94 -1.49
C VAL A 7 -7.63 8.75 -2.18
N TYR A 8 -8.57 8.07 -2.82
CA TYR A 8 -9.70 8.68 -3.50
C TYR A 8 -10.95 7.82 -3.32
N THR A 9 -12.13 8.42 -3.47
CA THR A 9 -13.39 7.70 -3.36
C THR A 9 -13.90 7.38 -4.76
N SER A 10 -14.22 6.12 -5.03
CA SER A 10 -14.74 5.61 -6.30
C SER A 10 -15.90 4.66 -6.01
N ARG A 11 -17.05 4.89 -6.67
CA ARG A 11 -18.27 4.07 -6.51
C ARG A 11 -18.72 3.84 -5.05
N GLY A 12 -18.54 4.86 -4.20
CA GLY A 12 -18.91 4.78 -2.78
C GLY A 12 -17.94 3.95 -1.92
N ARG A 13 -16.74 3.66 -2.43
CA ARG A 13 -15.67 2.97 -1.69
C ARG A 13 -14.40 3.81 -1.71
N HIS A 14 -13.60 3.69 -0.66
CA HIS A 14 -12.26 4.30 -0.61
C HIS A 14 -11.27 3.38 -1.33
N GLU A 15 -10.67 3.90 -2.39
CA GLU A 15 -9.64 3.24 -3.18
C GLU A 15 -8.30 3.93 -2.92
N VAL A 16 -7.22 3.13 -2.97
CA VAL A 16 -5.88 3.64 -2.74
C VAL A 16 -4.94 3.20 -3.85
N SER A 17 -4.14 4.16 -4.32
CA SER A 17 -2.93 3.92 -5.08
C SER A 17 -1.73 4.16 -4.18
N VAL A 18 -0.88 3.14 -4.03
CA VAL A 18 0.38 3.22 -3.26
C VAL A 18 1.55 2.95 -4.20
N VAL A 19 2.55 3.83 -4.15
CA VAL A 19 3.86 3.60 -4.75
C VAL A 19 4.90 3.61 -3.64
N ALA A 20 5.49 2.46 -3.34
CA ALA A 20 6.50 2.33 -2.29
C ALA A 20 7.88 1.97 -2.87
N HIS A 21 8.90 2.73 -2.45
CA HIS A 21 10.32 2.53 -2.76
C HIS A 21 11.08 2.17 -1.47
N PRO A 22 11.46 0.89 -1.27
CA PRO A 22 12.27 0.48 -0.13
C PRO A 22 13.66 1.13 -0.15
N LYS A 23 14.21 1.45 1.03
CA LYS A 23 15.54 2.07 1.17
C LYS A 23 16.68 1.07 0.91
N ILE A 24 16.40 -0.22 1.11
CA ILE A 24 17.27 -1.35 0.81
C ILE A 24 16.77 -1.95 -0.51
N ALA A 25 16.84 -1.17 -1.58
CA ALA A 25 16.64 -1.65 -2.95
C ALA A 25 18.04 -1.81 -3.56
N ALA A 26 18.75 -2.85 -3.11
CA ALA A 26 20.04 -3.25 -3.65
C ALA A 26 19.84 -4.43 -4.60
N SER A 27 18.88 -4.34 -5.51
CA SER A 27 18.73 -5.17 -6.72
C SER A 27 17.61 -4.55 -7.59
N LEU A 28 17.82 -4.53 -8.91
CA LEU A 28 17.01 -3.82 -9.89
C LEU A 28 15.51 -4.21 -9.86
N GLY A 29 14.59 -3.23 -9.98
CA GLY A 29 13.20 -3.46 -10.41
C GLY A 29 12.12 -3.60 -9.32
N GLU A 30 12.46 -3.48 -8.04
CA GLU A 30 11.53 -3.76 -6.93
C GLU A 30 10.81 -2.49 -6.41
N TYR A 31 9.82 -2.00 -7.16
CA TYR A 31 8.80 -1.12 -6.57
C TYR A 31 7.56 -1.97 -6.24
N VAL A 32 6.95 -1.70 -5.08
CA VAL A 32 5.64 -2.26 -4.75
C VAL A 32 4.60 -1.28 -5.28
N LEU A 33 3.97 -1.66 -6.39
CA LEU A 33 2.83 -0.97 -6.95
C LEU A 33 1.56 -1.67 -6.47
N LEU A 34 0.73 -0.95 -5.71
CA LEU A 34 -0.61 -1.39 -5.34
C LEU A 34 -1.61 -0.43 -5.97
N GLU A 35 -2.35 -0.91 -6.97
CA GLU A 35 -3.40 -0.16 -7.65
C GLU A 35 -4.77 -0.80 -7.42
N GLY A 36 -5.78 0.02 -7.13
CA GLY A 36 -7.16 -0.45 -6.96
C GLY A 36 -7.38 -1.33 -5.72
N VAL A 37 -6.44 -1.34 -4.78
CA VAL A 37 -6.57 -2.13 -3.55
C VAL A 37 -7.61 -1.48 -2.65
N VAL A 38 -8.62 -2.25 -2.26
CA VAL A 38 -9.62 -1.85 -1.27
C VAL A 38 -9.01 -1.95 0.11
N LEU A 39 -9.07 -0.84 0.86
CA LEU A 39 -8.61 -0.80 2.24
C LEU A 39 -9.79 -1.08 3.17
N GLU A 40 -10.00 -2.36 3.50
CA GLU A 40 -11.16 -2.84 4.27
C GLU A 40 -11.24 -2.27 5.70
N ASP A 41 -10.11 -1.82 6.25
CA ASP A 41 -10.02 -1.30 7.62
C ASP A 41 -10.36 0.20 7.75
N LEU A 42 -10.78 0.88 6.68
CA LEU A 42 -11.05 2.31 6.72
C LEU A 42 -12.51 2.60 7.12
N SER A 43 -12.67 3.60 7.98
CA SER A 43 -13.98 4.18 8.33
C SER A 43 -14.60 4.92 7.14
N GLU A 44 -15.87 5.32 7.25
CA GLU A 44 -16.57 6.08 6.20
C GLU A 44 -15.89 7.43 5.92
N ASN A 45 -15.32 8.06 6.95
CA ASN A 45 -14.57 9.31 6.87
C ASN A 45 -13.17 9.13 7.47
N PRO A 46 -12.25 8.44 6.77
CA PRO A 46 -10.95 8.11 7.33
C PRO A 46 -10.06 9.34 7.42
N SER A 47 -9.37 9.48 8.54
CA SER A 47 -8.29 10.45 8.70
C SER A 47 -7.09 10.10 7.84
N ALA A 48 -6.24 11.09 7.57
CA ALA A 48 -4.99 10.89 6.84
C ALA A 48 -4.09 9.81 7.48
N THR A 49 -4.09 9.73 8.83
CA THR A 49 -3.32 8.74 9.57
C THR A 49 -3.88 7.32 9.41
N GLU A 50 -5.20 7.15 9.38
CA GLU A 50 -5.83 5.84 9.12
C GLU A 50 -5.51 5.34 7.70
N CYS A 51 -5.62 6.23 6.71
CA CYS A 51 -5.23 5.97 5.34
C CYS A 51 -3.76 5.55 5.23
N LEU A 52 -2.87 6.27 5.89
CA LEU A 52 -1.44 5.97 5.90
C LEU A 52 -1.16 4.62 6.56
N ALA A 53 -1.72 4.38 7.74
CA ALA A 53 -1.52 3.13 8.47
C ALA A 53 -1.99 1.91 7.67
N SER A 54 -3.17 2.01 7.07
CA SER A 54 -3.74 0.92 6.26
C SER A 54 -2.93 0.65 4.99
N ALA A 55 -2.44 1.69 4.32
CA ALA A 55 -1.55 1.52 3.17
C ALA A 55 -0.21 0.87 3.52
N TYR A 56 0.41 1.26 4.64
CA TYR A 56 1.64 0.62 5.11
C TYR A 56 1.43 -0.87 5.43
N ARG A 57 0.28 -1.23 6.01
CA ARG A 57 -0.08 -2.66 6.23
C ARG A 57 -0.25 -3.40 4.91
N ALA A 58 -0.91 -2.79 3.92
CA ALA A 58 -1.08 -3.39 2.60
C ALA A 58 0.28 -3.67 1.93
N VAL A 59 1.20 -2.71 1.96
CA VAL A 59 2.58 -2.89 1.47
C VAL A 59 3.30 -3.99 2.25
N GLY A 60 3.16 -4.03 3.58
CA GLY A 60 3.78 -5.06 4.42
C GLY A 60 3.29 -6.48 4.08
N ARG A 61 1.98 -6.65 3.82
CA ARG A 61 1.40 -7.94 3.41
C ARG A 61 1.95 -8.41 2.07
N GLU A 62 2.02 -7.51 1.09
CA GLU A 62 2.57 -7.80 -0.24
C GLU A 62 4.06 -8.19 -0.17
N LEU A 63 4.85 -7.47 0.62
CA LEU A 63 6.26 -7.79 0.83
C LEU A 63 6.44 -9.16 1.52
N LEU A 64 5.61 -9.48 2.51
CA LEU A 64 5.67 -10.76 3.20
C LEU A 64 5.35 -11.93 2.26
N ALA A 65 4.30 -11.80 1.44
CA ALA A 65 3.93 -12.81 0.46
C ALA A 65 5.07 -13.13 -0.52
N ARG A 66 5.78 -12.09 -1.01
CA ARG A 66 6.95 -12.28 -1.88
C ARG A 66 8.12 -12.98 -1.20
N VAL A 67 8.32 -12.75 0.09
CA VAL A 67 9.37 -13.45 0.86
C VAL A 67 9.03 -14.93 1.03
N ASP A 68 7.75 -15.25 1.24
CA ASP A 68 7.30 -16.64 1.34
C ASP A 68 7.40 -17.38 0.00
N ASP A 69 7.11 -16.72 -1.14
CA ASP A 69 7.28 -17.31 -2.49
C ASP A 69 8.74 -17.63 -2.86
N LEU A 70 9.71 -17.04 -2.15
CA LEU A 70 11.14 -17.27 -2.37
C LEU A 70 11.72 -18.40 -1.51
N ARG A 71 10.94 -19.00 -0.60
CA ARG A 71 11.37 -20.07 0.32
C ARG A 71 10.96 -21.46 -0.16
#